data_AF-H0C1V2-F1
#
_entry.id   AF-H0C1V2-F1
#
_cell.length_a   1.000
_cell.length_b   1.000
_cell.length_c   1.000
_cell.angle_alpha   90.00
_cell.angle_beta   90.00
_cell.angle_gamma   90.00
#
_symmetry.space_group_name_H-M   'P 1'
#
loop_
_entity.id
_entity.type
_entity.pdbx_description
1 polymer ?
#
loop_
_entity_poly.entity_id
_entity_poly.type
_entity_poly.pdbx_seq_one_letter_code
_entity_poly.pdbx_strand_id
1 'polypeptide(L)'
;YLKEIEASSGLRFEVTDAVKEQIYANSVFPTQGTRPVFSSVHGLMSAPLVDFTLWALEQGAGPGEELTIDVDPDAGLLISRWGHRIHTVPVAFEINKLRQRNDPDMRAILAVHEAGHGLIYALLFQQAPLEIRINMATFSGGYNSFNALKVKTRGNLLDAVCVALAGRAAEEMVFGKESLSSGSESDLKLATQQMTAFIRHAAFGERISHVDVSTEAGENINTDVASTNAEIEAGLQNQYERAQVLLAESRDIYLRMVNELVNKGQLEPQQIRDWLGLSQPEAPKDALEPFEAKLREFEQRVACASQRLA
;
A
#
# COMPACT_ATOMS: atom_id res chain seq x y z
N TYR A 1 21.83 -26.87 20.93
CA TYR A 1 20.74 -27.63 20.30
C TYR A 1 21.18 -28.99 19.79
N LEU A 2 21.75 -29.15 18.58
CA LEU A 2 22.02 -30.50 18.03
C LEU A 2 22.90 -31.37 18.94
N LYS A 3 24.03 -30.83 19.42
CA LYS A 3 24.91 -31.51 20.38
C LYS A 3 24.25 -31.80 21.73
N GLU A 4 23.30 -30.97 22.17
CA GLU A 4 22.59 -31.19 23.44
C GLU A 4 21.59 -32.33 23.31
N ILE A 5 20.90 -32.40 22.16
CA ILE A 5 19.97 -33.48 21.85
C ILE A 5 20.71 -34.79 21.60
N GLU A 6 21.85 -34.74 20.93
CA GLU A 6 22.73 -35.90 20.76
C GLU A 6 23.21 -36.43 22.13
N ALA A 7 23.57 -35.55 23.05
CA ALA A 7 23.97 -35.95 24.40
C ALA A 7 22.82 -36.56 25.23
N SER A 8 21.57 -36.15 25.00
CA SER A 8 20.41 -36.64 25.75
C SER A 8 19.72 -37.86 25.14
N SER A 9 19.75 -38.00 23.80
CA SER A 9 19.04 -39.06 23.06
C SER A 9 19.96 -40.08 22.39
N GLY A 10 21.24 -39.73 22.17
CA GLY A 10 22.16 -40.52 21.37
C GLY A 10 21.97 -40.39 19.85
N LEU A 11 20.96 -39.64 19.38
CA LEU A 11 20.69 -39.46 17.95
C LEU A 11 21.47 -38.28 17.37
N ARG A 12 22.00 -38.46 16.15
CA ARG A 12 22.71 -37.43 15.40
C ARG A 12 21.78 -36.76 14.40
N PHE A 13 22.05 -35.49 14.14
CA PHE A 13 21.27 -34.67 13.21
C PHE A 13 22.18 -33.98 12.21
N GLU A 14 21.91 -34.22 10.94
CA GLU A 14 22.49 -33.47 9.83
C GLU A 14 21.50 -32.42 9.34
N VAL A 15 21.90 -31.15 9.35
CA VAL A 15 21.08 -30.05 8.83
C VAL A 15 21.57 -29.65 7.45
N THR A 16 20.69 -29.77 6.46
CA THR A 16 20.97 -29.41 5.07
C THR A 16 21.24 -27.92 4.91
N ASP A 17 21.91 -27.56 3.80
CA ASP A 17 22.20 -26.15 3.50
C ASP A 17 20.92 -25.33 3.23
N ALA A 18 19.88 -25.95 2.68
CA ALA A 18 18.57 -25.31 2.48
C ALA A 18 17.97 -24.79 3.81
N VAL A 19 18.06 -25.58 4.89
CA VAL A 19 17.61 -25.15 6.22
C VAL A 19 18.47 -24.00 6.75
N LYS A 20 19.79 -24.04 6.56
CA LYS A 20 20.72 -22.97 6.98
C LYS A 20 20.43 -21.66 6.24
N GLU A 21 20.16 -21.74 4.94
CA GLU A 21 19.76 -20.59 4.12
C GLU A 21 18.45 -19.97 4.61
N GLN A 22 17.47 -20.80 4.98
CA GLN A 22 16.20 -20.31 5.56
C GLN A 22 16.41 -19.65 6.92
N ILE A 23 17.23 -20.24 7.80
CA ILE A 23 17.59 -19.62 9.08
C ILE A 23 18.26 -18.26 8.84
N TYR A 24 19.24 -18.19 7.94
CA TYR A 24 19.94 -16.95 7.61
C TYR A 24 18.99 -15.88 7.05
N ALA A 25 18.13 -16.26 6.11
CA ALA A 25 17.12 -15.37 5.57
C ALA A 25 16.24 -14.80 6.69
N ASN A 26 15.75 -15.65 7.60
CA ASN A 26 14.90 -15.25 8.74
C ASN A 26 15.66 -14.56 9.89
N SER A 27 16.94 -14.20 9.72
CA SER A 27 17.76 -13.53 10.74
C SER A 27 18.33 -12.17 10.33
N VAL A 28 18.24 -11.76 9.05
CA VAL A 28 18.90 -10.53 8.57
C VAL A 28 17.90 -9.61 7.86
N PHE A 29 17.60 -8.45 8.47
CA PHE A 29 16.89 -7.32 7.83
C PHE A 29 17.74 -6.04 7.91
N PRO A 30 17.92 -5.27 6.82
CA PRO A 30 18.86 -4.13 6.80
C PRO A 30 18.42 -2.86 7.53
N THR A 31 17.17 -2.71 7.96
CA THR A 31 16.65 -1.38 8.37
C THR A 31 16.02 -1.28 9.75
N GLN A 32 15.61 -2.38 10.40
CA GLN A 32 15.07 -2.32 11.76
C GLN A 32 15.57 -3.52 12.58
N GLY A 33 16.44 -3.26 13.57
CA GLY A 33 16.80 -4.15 14.68
C GLY A 33 16.83 -5.65 14.39
N THR A 34 18.02 -6.21 14.16
CA THR A 34 18.25 -7.64 14.00
C THR A 34 17.53 -8.47 15.06
N ARG A 35 16.60 -9.36 14.67
CA ARG A 35 16.25 -10.51 15.51
C ARG A 35 17.54 -11.35 15.58
N PRO A 36 18.17 -11.53 16.76
CA PRO A 36 19.46 -12.21 16.82
C PRO A 36 19.35 -13.59 16.16
N VAL A 37 20.34 -14.01 15.38
CA VAL A 37 20.39 -15.33 14.71
C VAL A 37 19.99 -16.45 15.68
N PHE A 38 20.38 -16.32 16.94
CA PHE A 38 20.02 -17.24 18.01
C PHE A 38 18.50 -17.38 18.25
N SER A 39 17.74 -16.28 18.21
CA SER A 39 16.29 -16.29 18.37
C SER A 39 15.58 -16.93 17.18
N SER A 40 16.07 -16.72 15.96
CA SER A 40 15.53 -17.39 14.76
C SER A 40 15.83 -18.88 14.76
N VAL A 41 17.07 -19.27 15.12
CA VAL A 41 17.44 -20.67 15.31
C VAL A 41 16.57 -21.32 16.40
N HIS A 42 16.37 -20.64 17.53
CA HIS A 42 15.55 -21.14 18.61
C HIS A 42 14.08 -21.32 18.17
N GLY A 43 13.49 -20.33 17.51
CA GLY A 43 12.10 -20.39 17.04
C GLY A 43 11.86 -21.46 15.96
N LEU A 44 12.81 -21.64 15.04
CA LEU A 44 12.68 -22.59 13.93
C LEU A 44 13.06 -24.03 14.32
N MET A 45 14.01 -24.22 15.24
CA MET A 45 14.61 -25.55 15.46
C MET A 45 14.29 -26.16 16.83
N SER A 46 13.98 -25.38 17.87
CA SER A 46 13.89 -25.94 19.24
C SER A 46 12.78 -26.99 19.39
N ALA A 47 11.54 -26.66 19.02
CA ALA A 47 10.41 -27.58 19.10
C ALA A 47 10.49 -28.70 18.03
N PRO A 48 10.80 -28.41 16.74
CA PRO A 48 10.90 -29.46 15.73
C PRO A 48 12.00 -30.49 16.01
N LEU A 49 13.14 -30.09 16.57
CA LEU A 49 14.19 -31.05 16.91
C LEU A 49 13.76 -32.04 17.99
N VAL A 50 13.00 -31.59 19.00
CA VAL A 50 12.46 -32.47 20.04
C VAL A 50 11.44 -33.43 19.43
N ASP A 51 10.56 -32.92 18.56
CA ASP A 51 9.56 -33.72 17.86
C ASP A 51 10.20 -34.80 16.97
N PHE A 52 11.20 -34.43 16.15
CA PHE A 52 11.96 -35.38 15.32
C PHE A 52 12.68 -36.44 16.14
N THR A 53 13.22 -36.05 17.30
CA THR A 53 13.88 -36.98 18.23
C THR A 53 12.90 -38.00 18.77
N LEU A 54 11.76 -37.54 19.29
CA LEU A 54 10.73 -38.42 19.85
C LEU A 54 10.18 -39.36 18.77
N TRP A 55 9.84 -38.81 17.60
CA TRP A 55 9.39 -39.58 16.46
C TRP A 55 10.38 -40.70 16.10
N ALA A 56 11.67 -40.39 15.93
CA ALA A 56 12.64 -41.40 15.55
C ALA A 56 12.81 -42.50 16.62
N LEU A 57 12.79 -42.14 17.91
CA LEU A 57 12.82 -43.13 18.99
C LEU A 57 11.59 -44.03 18.99
N GLU A 58 10.39 -43.49 18.77
CA GLU A 58 9.16 -44.28 18.62
C GLU A 58 9.22 -45.22 17.41
N GLN A 59 9.90 -44.80 16.34
CA GLN A 59 10.12 -45.58 15.14
C GLN A 59 11.22 -46.66 15.31
N GLY A 60 11.95 -46.66 16.43
CA GLY A 60 12.96 -47.64 16.79
C GLY A 60 14.41 -47.21 16.53
N ALA A 61 14.67 -45.92 16.33
CA ALA A 61 16.02 -45.41 16.10
C ALA A 61 16.91 -45.62 17.33
N GLY A 62 18.14 -46.09 17.09
CA GLY A 62 19.11 -46.42 18.13
C GLY A 62 20.19 -45.35 18.31
N PRO A 63 20.93 -45.37 19.44
CA PRO A 63 22.05 -44.46 19.66
C PRO A 63 23.10 -44.55 18.53
N GLY A 64 23.53 -43.40 18.04
CA GLY A 64 24.51 -43.24 16.97
C GLY A 64 23.92 -43.15 15.58
N GLU A 65 22.61 -43.39 15.40
CA GLU A 65 21.93 -43.22 14.12
C GLU A 65 21.70 -41.74 13.80
N GLU A 66 21.63 -41.43 12.50
CA GLU A 66 21.59 -40.06 11.98
C GLU A 66 20.27 -39.77 11.29
N LEU A 67 19.74 -38.58 11.54
CA LEU A 67 18.56 -38.03 10.91
C LEU A 67 18.96 -36.81 10.09
N THR A 68 18.44 -36.70 8.86
CA THR A 68 18.64 -35.51 8.03
C THR A 68 17.45 -34.57 8.17
N ILE A 69 17.71 -33.29 8.44
CA ILE A 69 16.70 -32.23 8.46
C ILE A 69 16.82 -31.37 7.21
N ASP A 70 15.68 -31.25 6.55
CA ASP A 70 15.46 -30.53 5.31
C ASP A 70 14.25 -29.60 5.47
N VAL A 71 13.99 -28.78 4.47
CA VAL A 71 12.90 -27.80 4.48
C VAL A 71 12.15 -27.83 3.16
N ASP A 72 10.83 -27.83 3.25
CA ASP A 72 9.96 -27.41 2.16
C ASP A 72 9.47 -25.98 2.47
N PRO A 73 10.12 -24.96 1.90
CA PRO A 73 9.77 -23.58 2.18
C PRO A 73 8.37 -23.24 1.64
N ASP A 74 7.95 -23.82 0.52
CA ASP A 74 6.68 -23.51 -0.14
C ASP A 74 5.51 -24.05 0.67
N ALA A 75 5.65 -25.25 1.22
CA ALA A 75 4.68 -25.85 2.12
C ALA A 75 4.79 -25.33 3.57
N GLY A 76 5.86 -24.63 3.92
CA GLY A 76 6.12 -24.18 5.28
C GLY A 76 6.40 -25.32 6.25
N LEU A 77 7.19 -26.32 5.83
CA LEU A 77 7.45 -27.54 6.60
C LEU A 77 8.95 -27.74 6.81
N LEU A 78 9.35 -28.19 7.99
CA LEU A 78 10.61 -28.91 8.16
C LEU A 78 10.37 -30.41 7.98
N ILE A 79 11.31 -31.06 7.32
CA ILE A 79 11.24 -32.47 6.96
C ILE A 79 12.42 -33.17 7.62
N SER A 80 12.16 -34.17 8.47
CA SER A 80 13.19 -35.08 8.98
C SER A 80 13.10 -36.43 8.28
N ARG A 81 14.26 -37.00 7.93
CA ARG A 81 14.36 -38.31 7.29
C ARG A 81 15.25 -39.23 8.11
N TRP A 82 14.78 -40.45 8.33
CA TRP A 82 15.54 -41.54 8.96
C TRP A 82 15.27 -42.84 8.19
N GLY A 83 16.31 -43.39 7.55
CA GLY A 83 16.17 -44.51 6.63
C GLY A 83 15.21 -44.19 5.47
N HIS A 84 14.11 -44.96 5.36
CA HIS A 84 13.05 -44.74 4.36
C HIS A 84 11.83 -43.97 4.92
N ARG A 85 11.90 -43.54 6.18
CA ARG A 85 10.78 -42.88 6.87
C ARG A 85 10.98 -41.38 6.86
N ILE A 86 9.87 -40.65 6.77
CA ILE A 86 9.82 -39.19 6.68
C ILE A 86 8.83 -38.69 7.74
N HIS A 87 9.21 -37.62 8.44
CA HIS A 87 8.33 -36.89 9.33
C HIS A 87 8.38 -35.40 9.01
N THR A 88 7.25 -34.73 9.09
CA THR A 88 7.14 -33.32 8.72
C THR A 88 6.50 -32.52 9.84
N VAL A 89 7.09 -31.38 10.16
CA VAL A 89 6.59 -30.46 11.19
C VAL A 89 6.32 -29.10 10.53
N PRO A 90 5.12 -28.51 10.72
CA PRO A 90 4.84 -27.18 10.21
C PRO A 90 5.66 -26.13 10.95
N VAL A 91 6.28 -25.24 10.19
CA VAL A 91 7.11 -24.15 10.70
C VAL A 91 6.74 -22.85 10.02
N ALA A 92 6.50 -21.81 10.82
CA ALA A 92 6.20 -20.48 10.32
C ALA A 92 7.50 -19.80 9.85
N PHE A 93 7.78 -19.85 8.55
CA PHE A 93 8.79 -18.99 7.94
C PHE A 93 8.19 -17.60 7.73
N GLU A 94 8.59 -16.63 8.54
CA GLU A 94 8.08 -15.24 8.46
C GLU A 94 8.40 -14.59 7.09
N ILE A 95 9.36 -15.12 6.34
CA ILE A 95 9.85 -14.56 5.06
C ILE A 95 9.25 -15.21 3.79
N ASN A 96 8.56 -16.35 3.86
CA ASN A 96 7.97 -16.93 2.64
C ASN A 96 6.77 -16.13 2.09
N LYS A 97 6.26 -15.14 2.85
CA LYS A 97 5.33 -14.11 2.35
C LYS A 97 6.01 -12.96 1.60
N LEU A 98 7.34 -12.82 1.66
CA LEU A 98 8.09 -11.68 1.12
C LEU A 98 8.90 -12.01 -0.15
N ARG A 99 9.07 -13.30 -0.51
CA ARG A 99 9.90 -13.73 -1.66
C ARG A 99 9.15 -14.40 -2.82
N GLN A 100 7.85 -14.65 -2.72
CA GLN A 100 7.02 -15.12 -3.84
C GLN A 100 5.98 -14.04 -4.16
N ARG A 101 6.03 -13.30 -5.28
CA ARG A 101 6.66 -13.57 -6.58
C ARG A 101 7.23 -12.29 -7.19
N ASN A 102 8.37 -12.41 -7.87
CA ASN A 102 8.73 -11.55 -9.01
C ASN A 102 7.74 -11.84 -10.16
N ASP A 103 6.46 -11.52 -9.95
CA ASP A 103 5.45 -11.60 -11.00
C ASP A 103 5.52 -10.28 -11.79
N PRO A 104 6.07 -10.31 -13.02
CA PRO A 104 6.28 -9.10 -13.79
C PRO A 104 4.95 -8.41 -14.15
N ASP A 105 3.87 -9.19 -14.30
CA ASP A 105 2.55 -8.66 -14.63
C ASP A 105 1.95 -7.97 -13.40
N MET A 106 2.05 -8.61 -12.23
CA MET A 106 1.65 -8.01 -10.95
C MET A 106 2.42 -6.71 -10.68
N ARG A 107 3.73 -6.72 -10.95
CA ARG A 107 4.58 -5.54 -10.79
C ARG A 107 4.20 -4.43 -11.76
N ALA A 108 3.86 -4.76 -13.00
CA ALA A 108 3.40 -3.79 -13.99
C ALA A 108 2.06 -3.16 -13.58
N ILE A 109 1.10 -3.96 -13.13
CA ILE A 109 -0.20 -3.49 -12.66
C ILE A 109 -0.02 -2.51 -11.49
N LEU A 110 0.72 -2.91 -10.45
CA LEU A 110 0.98 -2.04 -9.29
C LEU A 110 1.73 -0.77 -9.69
N ALA A 111 2.76 -0.86 -10.54
CA ALA A 111 3.53 0.31 -10.94
C ALA A 111 2.68 1.33 -11.73
N VAL A 112 1.82 0.86 -12.64
CA VAL A 112 0.86 1.68 -13.39
C VAL A 112 -0.14 2.35 -12.43
N HIS A 113 -0.70 1.57 -11.51
CA HIS A 113 -1.69 2.05 -10.55
C HIS A 113 -1.13 3.12 -9.61
N GLU A 114 -0.01 2.84 -8.94
CA GLU A 114 0.62 3.74 -7.97
C GLU A 114 1.20 5.00 -8.63
N ALA A 115 1.77 4.88 -9.83
CA ALA A 115 2.22 6.05 -10.59
C ALA A 115 1.05 7.00 -10.91
N GLY A 116 -0.13 6.46 -11.18
CA GLY A 116 -1.34 7.23 -11.46
C GLY A 116 -1.72 8.14 -10.29
N HIS A 117 -1.85 7.55 -9.11
CA HIS A 117 -2.10 8.30 -7.86
C HIS A 117 -1.03 9.35 -7.60
N GLY A 118 0.25 8.96 -7.66
CA GLY A 118 1.35 9.84 -7.35
C GLY A 118 1.45 11.06 -8.27
N LEU A 119 1.27 10.86 -9.58
CA LEU A 119 1.34 11.93 -10.56
C LEU A 119 0.17 12.90 -10.41
N ILE A 120 -1.07 12.39 -10.33
CA ILE A 120 -2.24 13.26 -10.19
C ILE A 120 -2.20 14.04 -8.88
N TYR A 121 -1.75 13.43 -7.79
CA TYR A 121 -1.53 14.14 -6.54
C TYR A 121 -0.53 15.29 -6.73
N ALA A 122 0.61 14.99 -7.35
CA ALA A 122 1.66 15.99 -7.54
C ALA A 122 1.22 17.17 -8.41
N LEU A 123 0.43 16.91 -9.45
CA LEU A 123 -0.11 17.95 -10.32
C LEU A 123 -1.18 18.80 -9.63
N LEU A 124 -2.11 18.19 -8.89
CA LEU A 124 -3.24 18.91 -8.30
C LEU A 124 -2.86 19.67 -7.04
N PHE A 125 -2.03 19.07 -6.18
CA PHE A 125 -1.61 19.68 -4.91
C PHE A 125 -0.29 20.45 -5.03
N GLN A 126 0.37 20.41 -6.21
CA GLN A 126 1.67 21.06 -6.47
C GLN A 126 2.75 20.63 -5.45
N GLN A 127 2.69 19.35 -5.04
CA GLN A 127 3.54 18.78 -3.99
C GLN A 127 3.87 17.32 -4.33
N ALA A 128 5.13 16.92 -4.21
CA ALA A 128 5.47 15.51 -4.33
C ALA A 128 4.82 14.70 -3.19
N PRO A 129 4.28 13.50 -3.46
CA PRO A 129 3.87 12.56 -2.42
C PRO A 129 5.01 12.28 -1.45
N LEU A 130 4.67 11.95 -0.20
CA LEU A 130 5.65 11.64 0.85
C LEU A 130 6.38 10.32 0.54
N GLU A 131 5.66 9.36 -0.03
CA GLU A 131 6.16 8.04 -0.37
C GLU A 131 5.26 7.43 -1.45
N ILE A 132 5.88 6.79 -2.46
CA ILE A 132 5.20 5.91 -3.43
C ILE A 132 5.98 4.60 -3.46
N ARG A 133 5.32 3.50 -3.12
CA ARG A 133 5.92 2.15 -3.14
C ARG A 133 4.94 1.11 -3.65
N ILE A 134 5.48 0.10 -4.32
CA ILE A 134 4.74 -1.12 -4.68
C ILE A 134 5.11 -2.26 -3.72
N ASN A 135 4.14 -2.80 -3.00
CA ASN A 135 4.30 -4.02 -2.21
C ASN A 135 3.73 -5.21 -2.99
N MET A 136 4.59 -6.16 -3.34
CA MET A 136 4.20 -7.35 -4.09
C MET A 136 3.48 -8.41 -3.22
N ALA A 137 3.37 -8.20 -1.90
CA ALA A 137 2.76 -9.17 -0.98
C ALA A 137 1.24 -9.30 -1.12
N THR A 138 0.55 -8.27 -1.64
CA THR A 138 -0.90 -8.25 -1.79
C THR A 138 -1.33 -7.56 -3.08
N PHE A 139 -2.49 -7.93 -3.61
CA PHE A 139 -3.09 -7.27 -4.78
C PHE A 139 -3.39 -5.78 -4.55
N SER A 140 -3.68 -5.43 -3.30
CA SER A 140 -3.83 -4.07 -2.75
C SER A 140 -2.54 -3.49 -2.16
N GLY A 141 -1.37 -4.02 -2.55
CA GLY A 141 -0.08 -3.71 -1.92
C GLY A 141 0.56 -2.38 -2.32
N GLY A 142 -0.11 -1.53 -3.10
CA GLY A 142 0.34 -0.16 -3.30
C GLY A 142 0.31 0.67 -2.01
N TYR A 143 1.24 1.62 -1.85
CA TYR A 143 1.15 2.61 -0.78
C TYR A 143 1.57 4.00 -1.28
N ASN A 144 0.61 4.93 -1.21
CA ASN A 144 0.85 6.37 -1.33
C ASN A 144 0.58 7.06 0.00
N SER A 145 1.48 7.98 0.39
CA SER A 145 1.27 8.85 1.53
C SER A 145 1.25 10.31 1.10
N PHE A 146 0.19 11.02 1.49
CA PHE A 146 -0.10 12.39 1.10
C PHE A 146 -0.14 13.32 2.31
N ASN A 147 0.16 14.60 2.09
CA ASN A 147 0.01 15.62 3.13
C ASN A 147 -1.48 15.84 3.48
N ALA A 148 -1.76 15.97 4.77
CA ALA A 148 -3.10 16.31 5.25
C ALA A 148 -3.37 17.81 5.09
N LEU A 149 -4.60 18.17 4.72
CA LEU A 149 -5.02 19.58 4.67
C LEU A 149 -5.74 19.96 5.96
N LYS A 150 -5.39 21.10 6.55
CA LYS A 150 -6.07 21.66 7.73
C LYS A 150 -7.49 22.12 7.43
N VAL A 151 -7.69 22.80 6.30
CA VAL A 151 -8.99 23.26 5.82
C VAL A 151 -9.21 22.67 4.44
N LYS A 152 -10.36 22.03 4.26
CA LYS A 152 -10.73 21.39 2.99
C LYS A 152 -11.62 22.34 2.21
N THR A 153 -11.12 22.86 1.10
CA THR A 153 -11.93 23.66 0.18
C THR A 153 -12.69 22.77 -0.80
N ARG A 154 -13.69 23.36 -1.46
CA ARG A 154 -14.40 22.68 -2.57
C ARG A 154 -13.42 22.15 -3.62
N GLY A 155 -12.41 22.95 -4.00
CA GLY A 155 -11.39 22.56 -4.97
C GLY A 155 -10.59 21.35 -4.50
N ASN A 156 -10.01 21.42 -3.31
CA ASN A 156 -9.15 20.35 -2.82
C ASN A 156 -9.90 19.04 -2.53
N LEU A 157 -11.19 19.10 -2.19
CA LEU A 157 -12.01 17.89 -2.06
C LEU A 157 -12.23 17.21 -3.41
N LEU A 158 -12.51 17.98 -4.47
CA LEU A 158 -12.61 17.42 -5.82
C LEU A 158 -11.26 16.87 -6.29
N ASP A 159 -10.16 17.56 -5.97
CA ASP A 159 -8.82 17.08 -6.26
C ASP A 159 -8.51 15.75 -5.56
N ALA A 160 -8.92 15.60 -4.28
CA ALA A 160 -8.76 14.35 -3.55
C ALA A 160 -9.55 13.19 -4.19
N VAL A 161 -10.79 13.44 -4.64
CA VAL A 161 -11.58 12.43 -5.37
C VAL A 161 -10.91 12.07 -6.70
N CYS A 162 -10.38 13.06 -7.42
CA CYS A 162 -9.64 12.84 -8.67
C CYS A 162 -8.38 11.98 -8.44
N VAL A 163 -7.62 12.24 -7.37
CA VAL A 163 -6.49 11.40 -6.96
C VAL A 163 -6.94 9.97 -6.64
N ALA A 164 -8.02 9.78 -5.88
CA ALA A 164 -8.53 8.44 -5.55
C ALA A 164 -8.94 7.66 -6.81
N LEU A 165 -9.41 8.32 -7.86
CA LEU A 165 -9.79 7.68 -9.12
C LEU A 165 -8.62 7.47 -10.09
N ALA A 166 -7.45 8.04 -9.79
CA ALA A 166 -6.31 8.09 -10.71
C ALA A 166 -5.69 6.73 -11.02
N GLY A 167 -5.62 5.82 -10.03
CA GLY A 167 -5.08 4.46 -10.23
C GLY A 167 -5.85 3.69 -11.31
N ARG A 168 -7.18 3.66 -11.19
CA ARG A 168 -8.07 3.06 -12.19
C ARG A 168 -7.99 3.76 -13.55
N ALA A 169 -7.95 5.09 -13.58
CA ALA A 169 -7.81 5.86 -14.82
C ALA A 169 -6.49 5.54 -15.54
N ALA A 170 -5.42 5.34 -14.78
CA ALA A 170 -4.10 4.95 -15.28
C ALA A 170 -4.10 3.53 -15.85
N GLU A 171 -4.73 2.57 -15.16
CA GLU A 171 -4.95 1.21 -15.70
C GLU A 171 -5.73 1.24 -17.01
N GLU A 172 -6.82 2.00 -17.10
CA GLU A 172 -7.61 2.10 -18.35
C GLU A 172 -6.78 2.68 -19.50
N MET A 173 -5.96 3.70 -19.23
CA MET A 173 -5.12 4.33 -20.23
C MET A 173 -4.03 3.38 -20.77
N VAL A 174 -3.43 2.55 -19.90
CA VAL A 174 -2.29 1.68 -20.27
C VAL A 174 -2.74 0.32 -20.77
N PHE A 175 -3.70 -0.32 -20.08
CA PHE A 175 -4.14 -1.69 -20.36
C PHE A 175 -5.47 -1.77 -21.12
N GLY A 176 -6.26 -0.70 -21.14
CA GLY A 176 -7.58 -0.67 -21.74
C GLY A 176 -8.69 -1.17 -20.80
N LYS A 177 -9.94 -0.88 -21.18
CA LYS A 177 -11.14 -1.14 -20.35
C LYS A 177 -11.33 -2.62 -19.97
N GLU A 178 -11.02 -3.54 -20.87
CA GLU A 178 -11.18 -4.99 -20.65
C GLU A 178 -10.13 -5.57 -19.68
N SER A 179 -9.10 -4.80 -19.33
CA SER A 179 -8.00 -5.22 -18.46
C SER A 179 -7.89 -4.38 -17.19
N LEU A 180 -8.98 -3.71 -16.81
CA LEU A 180 -9.11 -3.07 -15.51
C LEU A 180 -9.06 -4.12 -14.39
N SER A 181 -8.28 -3.82 -13.36
CA SER A 181 -8.08 -4.72 -12.22
C SER A 181 -9.21 -4.54 -11.19
N SER A 182 -9.46 -5.58 -10.38
CA SER A 182 -10.32 -5.45 -9.19
C SER A 182 -9.59 -4.78 -8.02
N GLY A 183 -8.34 -4.34 -8.20
CA GLY A 183 -7.49 -3.80 -7.13
C GLY A 183 -7.92 -2.41 -6.69
N SER A 184 -8.64 -1.69 -7.54
CA SER A 184 -9.15 -0.34 -7.27
C SER A 184 -10.39 -0.29 -6.37
N GLU A 185 -10.83 -1.41 -5.77
CA GLU A 185 -12.05 -1.46 -4.95
C GLU A 185 -11.97 -0.49 -3.76
N SER A 186 -10.83 -0.48 -3.07
CA SER A 186 -10.58 0.44 -1.95
C SER A 186 -10.63 1.91 -2.38
N ASP A 187 -10.10 2.22 -3.55
CA ASP A 187 -10.02 3.59 -4.04
C ASP A 187 -11.37 4.08 -4.54
N LEU A 188 -12.16 3.21 -5.18
CA LEU A 188 -13.55 3.49 -5.53
C LEU A 188 -14.39 3.76 -4.28
N LYS A 189 -14.22 2.94 -3.23
CA LYS A 189 -14.89 3.15 -1.94
C LYS A 189 -14.49 4.49 -1.32
N LEU A 190 -13.20 4.82 -1.31
CA LEU A 190 -12.69 6.09 -0.79
C LEU A 190 -13.22 7.28 -1.60
N ALA A 191 -13.15 7.23 -2.93
CA ALA A 191 -13.67 8.26 -3.82
C ALA A 191 -15.17 8.48 -3.59
N THR A 192 -15.94 7.39 -3.46
CA THR A 192 -17.38 7.45 -3.20
C THR A 192 -17.68 8.09 -1.85
N GLN A 193 -16.95 7.72 -0.80
CA GLN A 193 -17.09 8.32 0.53
C GLN A 193 -16.77 9.83 0.50
N GLN A 194 -15.69 10.21 -0.19
CA GLN A 194 -15.28 11.61 -0.32
C GLN A 194 -16.30 12.44 -1.10
N MET A 195 -16.79 11.92 -2.24
CA MET A 195 -17.83 12.60 -3.05
C MET A 195 -19.17 12.67 -2.31
N THR A 196 -19.51 11.63 -1.54
CA THR A 196 -20.67 11.65 -0.65
C THR A 196 -20.54 12.77 0.35
N ALA A 197 -19.43 12.86 1.09
CA ALA A 197 -19.21 13.94 2.05
C ALA A 197 -19.19 15.33 1.40
N PHE A 198 -18.65 15.45 0.17
CA PHE A 198 -18.65 16.67 -0.62
C PHE A 198 -20.08 17.20 -0.88
N ILE A 199 -20.98 16.33 -1.33
CA ILE A 199 -22.37 16.70 -1.66
C ILE A 199 -23.21 16.82 -0.40
N ARG A 200 -23.19 15.78 0.44
CA ARG A 200 -24.10 15.60 1.57
C ARG A 200 -23.73 16.40 2.81
N HIS A 201 -22.45 16.45 3.16
CA HIS A 201 -22.03 17.03 4.44
C HIS A 201 -21.55 18.47 4.30
N ALA A 202 -20.78 18.74 3.25
CA ALA A 202 -20.21 20.05 2.95
C ALA A 202 -21.13 20.93 2.09
N ALA A 203 -22.23 20.37 1.57
CA ALA A 203 -23.22 21.09 0.77
C ALA A 203 -22.60 21.81 -0.45
N PHE A 204 -21.61 21.17 -1.09
CA PHE A 204 -20.94 21.70 -2.29
C PHE A 204 -21.58 21.25 -3.61
N GLY A 205 -22.67 20.48 -3.51
CA GLY A 205 -23.57 20.14 -4.60
C GLY A 205 -24.66 21.19 -4.84
N GLU A 206 -25.77 20.76 -5.44
CA GLU A 206 -26.92 21.64 -5.72
C GLU A 206 -27.69 22.07 -4.45
N ARG A 207 -27.61 21.27 -3.38
CA ARG A 207 -28.34 21.48 -2.12
C ARG A 207 -27.44 22.13 -1.08
N ILE A 208 -27.99 23.10 -0.35
CA ILE A 208 -27.28 23.79 0.75
C ILE A 208 -27.46 23.10 2.12
N SER A 209 -28.36 22.11 2.22
CA SER A 209 -28.64 21.40 3.47
C SER A 209 -27.63 20.28 3.73
N HIS A 210 -27.27 20.07 4.99
CA HIS A 210 -26.60 18.84 5.43
C HIS A 210 -27.57 17.66 5.34
N VAL A 211 -27.23 16.62 4.58
CA VAL A 211 -28.08 15.44 4.33
C VAL A 211 -27.37 14.18 4.83
N ASP A 212 -27.89 13.49 5.82
CA ASP A 212 -27.35 12.19 6.23
C ASP A 212 -28.39 11.36 6.98
N VAL A 213 -28.12 10.07 7.12
CA VAL A 213 -28.87 9.17 7.99
C VAL A 213 -27.99 8.80 9.17
N SER A 214 -28.25 9.42 10.33
CA SER A 214 -27.56 9.09 11.57
C SER A 214 -28.17 7.83 12.20
N THR A 215 -27.31 7.00 12.79
CA THR A 215 -27.73 5.88 13.64
C THR A 215 -28.21 6.33 15.02
N GLU A 216 -27.94 7.58 15.40
CA GLU A 216 -28.33 8.14 16.68
C GLU A 216 -29.75 8.73 16.64
N ALA A 217 -30.56 8.38 17.62
CA ALA A 217 -31.95 8.84 17.69
C ALA A 217 -32.01 10.35 17.93
N GLY A 218 -32.69 11.08 17.04
CA GLY A 218 -32.85 12.54 17.12
C GLY A 218 -31.82 13.35 16.34
N GLU A 219 -30.82 12.71 15.72
CA GLU A 219 -29.81 13.38 14.89
C GLU A 219 -30.16 13.41 13.39
N ASN A 220 -31.30 12.83 13.00
CA ASN A 220 -31.79 12.84 11.63
C ASN A 220 -32.36 14.22 11.27
N ILE A 221 -31.51 15.12 10.74
CA ILE A 221 -31.88 16.49 10.34
C ILE A 221 -32.57 16.50 8.97
N ASN A 222 -31.90 15.99 7.94
CA ASN A 222 -32.43 15.81 6.60
C ASN A 222 -31.95 14.46 6.05
N THR A 223 -32.87 13.53 5.84
CA THR A 223 -32.58 12.13 5.52
C THR A 223 -32.86 11.77 4.06
N ASP A 224 -33.11 12.76 3.21
CA ASP A 224 -33.35 12.55 1.78
C ASP A 224 -32.04 12.25 1.01
N VAL A 225 -31.41 11.12 1.36
CA VAL A 225 -30.13 10.68 0.81
C VAL A 225 -30.25 10.19 -0.62
N ALA A 226 -31.37 9.58 -0.98
CA ALA A 226 -31.57 8.97 -2.30
C ALA A 226 -31.50 10.00 -3.44
N SER A 227 -31.99 11.23 -3.21
CA SER A 227 -31.97 12.30 -4.21
C SER A 227 -30.58 12.78 -4.59
N THR A 228 -29.57 12.53 -3.75
CA THR A 228 -28.17 12.92 -4.01
C THR A 228 -27.36 11.87 -4.77
N ASN A 229 -27.87 10.64 -4.94
CA ASN A 229 -27.09 9.53 -5.52
C ASN A 229 -26.66 9.80 -6.97
N ALA A 230 -27.56 10.35 -7.80
CA ALA A 230 -27.24 10.66 -9.20
C ALA A 230 -26.16 11.75 -9.32
N GLU A 231 -26.20 12.74 -8.42
CA GLU A 231 -25.21 13.80 -8.36
C GLU A 231 -23.84 13.26 -7.91
N ILE A 232 -23.82 12.32 -6.95
CA ILE A 232 -22.59 11.62 -6.52
C ILE A 232 -21.97 10.87 -7.71
N GLU A 233 -22.76 10.09 -8.45
CA GLU A 233 -22.28 9.34 -9.62
C GLU A 233 -21.72 10.29 -10.70
N ALA A 234 -22.45 11.36 -11.04
CA ALA A 234 -21.99 12.36 -11.99
C ALA A 234 -20.69 13.04 -11.52
N GLY A 235 -20.58 13.35 -10.23
CA GLY A 235 -19.38 13.92 -9.63
C GLY A 235 -18.16 12.99 -9.75
N LEU A 236 -18.35 11.70 -9.47
CA LEU A 236 -17.31 10.68 -9.62
C LEU A 236 -16.88 10.55 -11.08
N GLN A 237 -17.83 10.46 -12.01
CA GLN A 237 -17.55 10.35 -13.44
C GLN A 237 -16.76 11.56 -13.96
N ASN A 238 -17.14 12.77 -13.56
CA ASN A 238 -16.41 13.99 -13.92
C ASN A 238 -14.96 13.98 -13.39
N GLN A 239 -14.72 13.50 -12.16
CA GLN A 239 -13.36 13.41 -11.63
C GLN A 239 -12.55 12.27 -12.25
N TYR A 240 -13.20 11.17 -12.66
CA TYR A 240 -12.57 10.09 -13.42
C TYR A 240 -12.07 10.58 -14.78
N GLU A 241 -12.92 11.28 -15.53
CA GLU A 241 -12.56 11.88 -16.82
C GLU A 241 -11.44 12.93 -16.66
N ARG A 242 -11.51 13.75 -15.61
CA ARG A 242 -10.44 14.70 -15.28
C ARG A 242 -9.11 13.99 -15.04
N ALA A 243 -9.09 12.87 -14.31
CA ALA A 243 -7.87 12.09 -14.10
C ALA A 243 -7.31 11.55 -15.42
N GLN A 244 -8.18 11.03 -16.30
CA GLN A 244 -7.78 10.55 -17.63
C GLN A 244 -7.13 11.65 -18.48
N VAL A 245 -7.70 12.86 -18.50
CA VAL A 245 -7.13 14.01 -19.22
C VAL A 245 -5.76 14.37 -18.67
N LEU A 246 -5.62 14.51 -17.35
CA LEU A 246 -4.35 14.89 -16.72
C LEU A 246 -3.24 13.85 -16.96
N LEU A 247 -3.58 12.56 -16.89
CA LEU A 247 -2.65 11.46 -17.21
C LEU A 247 -2.21 11.51 -18.68
N ALA A 248 -3.15 11.74 -19.60
CA ALA A 248 -2.87 11.82 -21.02
C ALA A 248 -1.97 13.02 -21.38
N GLU A 249 -2.23 14.20 -20.79
CA GLU A 249 -1.42 15.41 -20.97
C GLU A 249 -0.01 15.26 -20.39
N SER A 250 0.14 14.45 -19.32
CA SER A 250 1.41 14.24 -18.61
C SER A 250 2.07 12.89 -18.92
N ARG A 251 1.78 12.30 -20.08
CA ARG A 251 2.13 10.92 -20.44
C ARG A 251 3.63 10.60 -20.34
N ASP A 252 4.50 11.54 -20.72
CA ASP A 252 5.95 11.32 -20.71
C ASP A 252 6.49 11.18 -19.28
N ILE A 253 6.03 12.05 -18.37
CA ILE A 253 6.40 12.03 -16.96
C ILE A 253 5.79 10.79 -16.30
N TYR A 254 4.53 10.49 -16.60
CA TYR A 254 3.85 9.29 -16.14
C TYR A 254 4.64 8.01 -16.49
N LEU A 255 5.02 7.84 -17.76
CA LEU A 255 5.77 6.68 -18.22
C LEU A 255 7.14 6.59 -17.51
N ARG A 256 7.78 7.72 -17.25
CA ARG A 256 9.03 7.78 -16.48
C ARG A 256 8.84 7.28 -15.04
N MET A 257 7.75 7.69 -14.37
CA MET A 257 7.40 7.21 -13.03
C MET A 257 7.12 5.71 -13.01
N VAL A 258 6.34 5.21 -13.96
CA VAL A 258 6.05 3.76 -14.10
C VAL A 258 7.33 2.96 -14.27
N ASN A 259 8.22 3.35 -15.18
CA ASN A 259 9.48 2.65 -15.43
C ASN A 259 10.36 2.59 -14.17
N GLU A 260 10.43 3.67 -13.41
CA GLU A 260 11.22 3.72 -12.18
C GLU A 260 10.61 2.82 -11.08
N LEU A 261 9.28 2.79 -10.93
CA LEU A 261 8.59 1.84 -10.03
C LEU A 261 8.81 0.38 -10.46
N VAL A 262 8.71 0.08 -11.75
CA VAL A 262 9.00 -1.26 -12.28
C VAL A 262 10.45 -1.65 -11.99
N ASN A 263 11.41 -0.73 -12.03
CA ASN A 263 12.81 -1.04 -11.76
C ASN A 263 13.14 -1.15 -10.27
N LYS A 264 12.73 -0.14 -9.47
CA LYS A 264 13.17 0.04 -8.08
C LYS A 264 12.13 -0.30 -7.03
N GLY A 265 10.86 -0.38 -7.40
CA GLY A 265 9.75 -0.65 -6.50
C GLY A 265 9.32 0.55 -5.64
N GLN A 266 9.98 1.70 -5.80
CA GLN A 266 9.70 2.92 -5.05
C GLN A 266 10.12 4.16 -5.84
N LEU A 267 9.50 5.31 -5.54
CA LEU A 267 9.89 6.62 -6.04
C LEU A 267 10.29 7.53 -4.87
N GLU A 268 11.44 8.18 -4.98
CA GLU A 268 11.86 9.18 -4.02
C GLU A 268 11.14 10.51 -4.29
N PRO A 269 10.62 11.21 -3.27
CA PRO A 269 9.93 12.49 -3.44
C PRO A 269 10.76 13.54 -4.19
N GLN A 270 12.08 13.52 -4.02
CA GLN A 270 12.98 14.44 -4.72
C GLN A 270 12.99 14.21 -6.23
N GLN A 271 12.96 12.95 -6.68
CA GLN A 271 12.93 12.63 -8.11
C GLN A 271 11.65 13.16 -8.77
N ILE A 272 10.52 13.01 -8.09
CA ILE A 272 9.21 13.50 -8.56
C ILE A 272 9.24 15.03 -8.68
N ARG A 273 9.80 15.73 -7.67
CA ARG A 273 9.97 17.19 -7.71
C ARG A 273 10.80 17.63 -8.93
N ASP A 274 11.92 16.97 -9.16
CA ASP A 274 12.84 17.30 -10.24
C ASP A 274 12.17 17.08 -11.62
N TRP A 275 11.37 16.03 -11.78
CA TRP A 275 10.68 15.73 -13.04
C TRP A 275 9.53 16.69 -13.34
N LEU A 276 8.82 17.14 -12.31
CA LEU A 276 7.68 18.04 -12.44
C LEU A 276 8.06 19.53 -12.31
N GLY A 277 9.33 19.84 -12.04
CA GLY A 277 9.78 21.22 -11.83
C GLY A 277 9.15 21.88 -10.59
N LEU A 278 8.78 21.09 -9.58
CA LEU A 278 8.15 21.60 -8.37
C LEU A 278 9.19 22.37 -7.54
N SER A 279 8.86 23.61 -7.16
CA SER A 279 9.71 24.45 -6.33
C SER A 279 9.88 23.86 -4.93
N GLN A 280 11.08 23.94 -4.33
CA GLN A 280 11.26 23.63 -2.91
C GLN A 280 10.69 24.78 -2.09
N PRO A 281 9.60 24.54 -1.36
CA PRO A 281 9.73 24.07 0.01
C PRO A 281 8.81 22.88 0.30
N GLU A 282 9.15 22.09 1.33
CA GLU A 282 8.13 21.33 2.05
C GLU A 282 7.06 22.32 2.48
N ALA A 283 5.93 22.35 1.77
CA ALA A 283 4.75 23.00 2.31
C ALA A 283 4.55 22.41 3.71
N PRO A 284 4.36 23.23 4.76
CA PRO A 284 4.09 22.72 6.09
C PRO A 284 3.01 21.63 5.98
N LYS A 285 3.07 20.59 6.83
CA LYS A 285 2.14 19.44 6.89
C LYS A 285 0.63 19.77 6.98
N ASP A 286 0.32 21.06 6.91
CA ASP A 286 -0.87 21.77 7.33
C ASP A 286 -1.12 23.05 6.48
N ALA A 287 -0.54 23.15 5.28
CA ALA A 287 -0.64 24.35 4.45
C ALA A 287 -2.12 24.68 4.14
N LEU A 288 -2.50 25.93 4.39
CA LEU A 288 -3.81 26.47 4.01
C LEU A 288 -3.72 27.08 2.62
N GLU A 289 -4.84 27.08 1.90
CA GLU A 289 -4.98 28.00 0.76
C GLU A 289 -4.70 29.45 1.21
N PRO A 290 -4.23 30.33 0.30
CA PRO A 290 -3.85 31.70 0.64
C PRO A 290 -5.08 32.60 0.84
N PHE A 291 -5.94 32.27 1.81
CA PHE A 291 -7.18 32.98 2.11
C PHE A 291 -6.93 34.45 2.45
N GLU A 292 -5.83 34.76 3.13
CA GLU A 292 -5.45 36.15 3.42
C GLU A 292 -5.17 36.95 2.14
N ALA A 293 -4.45 36.36 1.17
CA ALA A 293 -4.21 37.03 -0.11
C ALA A 293 -5.52 37.24 -0.89
N LYS A 294 -6.40 36.23 -0.91
CA LYS A 294 -7.75 36.34 -1.51
C LYS A 294 -8.60 37.44 -0.85
N LEU A 295 -8.49 37.61 0.47
CA LEU A 295 -9.15 38.70 1.20
C LEU A 295 -8.59 40.07 0.80
N ARG A 296 -7.26 40.22 0.74
CA ARG A 296 -6.62 41.46 0.28
C ARG A 296 -7.01 41.83 -1.15
N GLU A 297 -7.11 40.86 -2.05
CA GLU A 297 -7.59 41.08 -3.42
C GLU A 297 -9.05 41.55 -3.45
N PHE A 298 -9.90 41.02 -2.57
CA PHE A 298 -11.28 41.49 -2.43
C PHE A 298 -11.32 42.95 -1.96
N GLU A 299 -10.54 43.31 -0.93
CA GLU A 299 -10.43 44.69 -0.42
C GLU A 299 -9.98 45.66 -1.52
N GLN A 300 -8.99 45.28 -2.32
CA GLN A 300 -8.50 46.08 -3.44
C GLN A 300 -9.56 46.29 -4.53
N ARG A 301 -10.35 45.25 -4.86
CA ARG A 301 -11.45 45.36 -5.83
C ARG A 301 -12.54 46.32 -5.35
N VAL A 302 -12.90 46.26 -4.08
CA VAL A 302 -13.88 47.17 -3.46
C VAL A 302 -13.36 48.61 -3.48
N ALA A 303 -12.09 48.84 -3.12
CA ALA A 303 -11.48 50.17 -3.14
C ALA A 303 -11.44 50.78 -4.56
N CYS A 304 -11.07 49.98 -5.57
CA CYS A 304 -11.02 50.42 -6.97
C CYS A 304 -12.43 50.73 -7.54
N ALA A 305 -13.45 49.96 -7.15
CA ALA A 305 -14.83 50.21 -7.56
C ALA A 305 -15.38 51.52 -6.97
N SER A 306 -15.09 51.79 -5.70
CA SER A 306 -15.49 53.03 -5.03
C SER A 306 -14.82 54.29 -5.61
N GLN A 307 -13.58 54.17 -6.10
CA GLN A 307 -12.87 55.27 -6.77
C GLN A 307 -13.35 55.57 -8.19
N ARG A 308 -14.07 54.65 -8.85
CA ARG A 308 -14.65 54.86 -10.19
C ARG A 308 -16.06 55.47 -10.16
N LEU A 309 -16.70 55.45 -8.99
CA LEU A 309 -18.05 55.99 -8.76
C LEU A 309 -18.04 57.41 -8.17
N ALA A 310 -16.87 57.91 -7.76
CA ALA A 310 -16.62 59.27 -7.29
C ALA A 310 -15.98 60.12 -8.39
#